data_AF-A0A0F9NJG5-F1
#
_entry.id   AF-A0A0F9NJG5-F1
#
_cell.length_a   1.000
_cell.length_b   1.000
_cell.length_c   1.000
_cell.angle_alpha   90.00
_cell.angle_beta   90.00
_cell.angle_gamma   90.00
#
_symmetry.space_group_name_H-M   'P 1'
#
loop_
_entity.id
_entity.type
_entity.pdbx_description
1 polymer ?
#
loop_
_entity_poly.entity_id
_entity_poly.type
_entity_poly.pdbx_seq_one_letter_code
_entity_poly.pdbx_strand_id
1 'polypeptide(L)'
;MVLNLLNGMPEYEAYIQAGYAVKGARANASRLIAKDSFQQRLKALQVGIATKTTEIAVKTAVQNIMTAEERKVRLTVLANEDNATQYGYQRAPNISAIAELNKMAGDYAPEKHAVLGNIVIEVVYKGD
;
A
#
# COMPACT_ATOMS: atom_id res chain seq x y z
N MET A 1 -0.59 -5.22 -34.36
CA MET A 1 0.56 -4.29 -34.23
C MET A 1 0.60 -3.57 -32.89
N VAL A 2 -0.27 -2.59 -32.60
CA VAL A 2 -0.21 -1.78 -31.36
C VAL A 2 -0.21 -2.64 -30.08
N LEU A 3 -1.11 -3.63 -30.00
CA LEU A 3 -1.17 -4.54 -28.84
C LEU A 3 0.11 -5.38 -28.68
N ASN A 4 0.72 -5.82 -29.79
CA ASN A 4 1.94 -6.60 -29.75
C ASN A 4 3.12 -5.76 -29.25
N LEU A 5 3.19 -4.48 -29.65
CA LEU A 5 4.19 -3.55 -29.12
C LEU A 5 4.02 -3.34 -27.61
N LEU A 6 2.78 -3.23 -27.12
CA LEU A 6 2.51 -3.13 -25.68
C LEU A 6 2.96 -4.38 -24.91
N ASN A 7 2.90 -5.54 -25.54
CA ASN A 7 3.38 -6.81 -24.99
C ASN A 7 4.90 -6.99 -25.12
N GLY A 8 5.65 -5.94 -25.51
CA GLY A 8 7.11 -5.97 -25.60
C GLY A 8 7.67 -6.54 -26.90
N MET A 9 6.84 -6.77 -27.92
CA MET A 9 7.30 -7.28 -29.21
C MET A 9 8.12 -6.21 -29.97
N PRO A 10 9.25 -6.58 -30.60
CA PRO A 10 10.00 -5.69 -31.47
C PRO A 10 9.15 -5.13 -32.62
N GLU A 11 9.43 -3.90 -33.04
CA GLU A 11 8.64 -3.17 -34.03
C GLU A 11 8.43 -3.91 -35.35
N TYR A 12 9.49 -4.53 -35.85
CA TYR A 12 9.46 -5.25 -37.12
C TYR A 12 8.61 -6.54 -37.04
N GLU A 13 8.63 -7.24 -35.91
CA GLU A 13 7.84 -8.45 -35.67
C GLU A 13 6.37 -8.09 -35.49
N ALA A 14 6.08 -7.04 -34.70
CA ALA A 14 4.73 -6.56 -34.49
C ALA A 14 4.08 -6.07 -35.80
N TYR A 15 4.89 -5.55 -36.73
CA TYR A 15 4.47 -5.14 -38.06
C TYR A 15 4.15 -6.35 -38.96
N ILE A 16 5.04 -7.34 -39.03
CA ILE A 16 4.82 -8.56 -39.83
C ILE A 16 3.63 -9.36 -39.29
N GLN A 17 3.54 -9.54 -37.97
CA GLN A 17 2.41 -10.24 -37.34
C GLN A 17 1.07 -9.54 -37.51
N ALA A 18 1.08 -8.22 -37.75
CA ALA A 18 -0.13 -7.49 -38.07
C ALA A 18 -0.60 -7.67 -39.53
N GLY A 19 0.11 -8.48 -40.32
CA GLY A 19 -0.24 -8.78 -41.71
C GLY A 19 0.35 -7.79 -42.73
N TYR A 20 1.29 -6.93 -42.33
CA TYR A 20 1.93 -6.02 -43.26
C TYR A 20 3.06 -6.70 -44.07
N ALA A 21 3.41 -6.10 -45.20
CA ALA A 21 4.41 -6.63 -46.12
C ALA A 21 5.79 -6.81 -45.44
N VAL A 22 6.38 -8.00 -45.64
CA VAL A 22 7.71 -8.35 -45.10
C VAL A 22 8.81 -7.53 -45.78
N LYS A 23 8.67 -7.26 -47.08
CA LYS A 23 9.65 -6.47 -47.85
C LYS A 23 9.68 -5.04 -47.32
N GLY A 24 10.83 -4.62 -46.79
CA GLY A 24 11.01 -3.28 -46.21
C GLY A 24 10.35 -3.09 -44.84
N ALA A 25 9.95 -4.16 -44.15
CA ALA A 25 9.24 -4.12 -42.88
C ALA A 25 9.93 -3.24 -41.83
N ARG A 26 11.25 -3.29 -41.69
CA ARG A 26 11.98 -2.47 -40.70
C ARG A 26 11.76 -0.97 -40.88
N ALA A 27 11.95 -0.47 -42.10
CA ALA A 27 11.77 0.96 -42.41
C ALA A 27 10.30 1.37 -42.31
N ASN A 28 9.38 0.52 -42.79
CA ASN A 28 7.96 0.82 -42.80
C ASN A 28 7.33 0.75 -41.40
N ALA A 29 7.77 -0.19 -40.55
CA ALA A 29 7.36 -0.30 -39.15
C ALA A 29 7.77 0.96 -38.37
N SER A 30 9.03 1.37 -38.48
CA SER A 30 9.53 2.57 -37.82
C SER A 30 8.77 3.83 -38.26
N ARG A 31 8.52 3.99 -39.56
CA ARG A 31 7.71 5.11 -40.10
C ARG A 31 6.27 5.08 -39.59
N LEU A 32 5.65 3.91 -39.48
CA LEU A 32 4.28 3.77 -39.00
C LEU A 32 4.18 4.10 -37.51
N ILE A 33 5.16 3.64 -36.71
CA ILE A 33 5.23 3.92 -35.28
C ILE A 33 5.49 5.40 -35.04
N ALA A 34 6.28 6.07 -35.87
CA ALA A 34 6.54 7.49 -35.77
C ALA A 34 5.31 8.39 -36.06
N LYS A 35 4.20 7.84 -36.58
CA LYS A 35 2.99 8.62 -36.84
C LYS A 35 2.30 9.02 -35.52
N ASP A 36 1.90 10.29 -35.42
CA ASP A 36 1.23 10.84 -34.24
C ASP A 36 -0.01 10.06 -33.84
N SER A 37 -0.86 9.68 -34.79
CA SER A 37 -2.07 8.90 -34.51
C SER A 37 -1.76 7.52 -33.91
N PHE A 38 -0.65 6.91 -34.30
CA PHE A 38 -0.20 5.64 -33.76
C PHE A 38 0.34 5.82 -32.34
N GLN A 39 1.17 6.84 -32.12
CA GLN A 39 1.71 7.20 -30.80
C GLN A 39 0.59 7.56 -29.81
N GLN A 40 -0.41 8.34 -30.24
CA GLN A 40 -1.57 8.67 -29.42
C GLN A 40 -2.34 7.42 -28.99
N ARG A 41 -2.57 6.48 -29.91
CA ARG A 41 -3.25 5.23 -29.59
C ARG A 41 -2.44 4.34 -28.64
N LEU A 42 -1.12 4.28 -28.84
CA LEU A 42 -0.22 3.55 -27.95
C LEU A 42 -0.25 4.13 -26.53
N LYS A 43 -0.13 5.45 -26.40
CA LYS A 43 -0.21 6.17 -25.13
C LYS A 43 -1.56 6.00 -24.44
N ALA A 44 -2.66 6.13 -25.18
CA ALA A 44 -4.01 5.95 -24.63
C ALA A 44 -4.22 4.56 -24.02
N LEU A 45 -3.69 3.52 -24.68
CA LEU A 45 -3.75 2.16 -24.16
C LEU A 45 -2.83 1.98 -22.94
N GLN A 46 -1.62 2.55 -22.93
CA GLN A 46 -0.73 2.52 -21.76
C GLN A 46 -1.40 3.18 -20.54
N VAL A 47 -2.01 4.35 -20.72
CA VAL A 47 -2.75 5.04 -19.65
C VAL A 47 -3.93 4.19 -19.17
N GLY A 48 -4.74 3.65 -20.09
CA GLY A 48 -5.88 2.80 -19.72
C GLY A 48 -5.48 1.53 -18.96
N ILE A 49 -4.34 0.92 -19.30
CA ILE A 49 -3.78 -0.21 -18.55
C ILE A 49 -3.38 0.24 -17.14
N ALA A 50 -2.63 1.36 -17.02
CA ALA A 50 -2.20 1.87 -15.73
C ALA A 50 -3.39 2.16 -14.80
N THR A 51 -4.45 2.80 -15.31
CA THR A 51 -5.68 3.07 -14.56
C THR A 51 -6.33 1.78 -14.07
N LYS A 52 -6.51 0.79 -14.94
CA LYS A 52 -7.11 -0.50 -14.54
C LYS A 52 -6.26 -1.23 -13.51
N THR A 53 -4.94 -1.21 -13.64
CA THR A 53 -4.03 -1.82 -12.65
C THR A 53 -4.18 -1.13 -11.29
N THR A 54 -4.28 0.21 -11.26
CA THR A 54 -4.52 0.94 -10.00
C THR A 54 -5.88 0.61 -9.38
N GLU A 55 -6.95 0.51 -10.19
CA GLU A 55 -8.28 0.13 -9.70
C GLU A 55 -8.29 -1.29 -9.11
N ILE A 56 -7.62 -2.25 -9.76
CA ILE A 56 -7.49 -3.63 -9.26
C ILE A 56 -6.70 -3.65 -7.96
N ALA A 57 -5.60 -2.90 -7.87
CA ALA A 57 -4.79 -2.81 -6.67
C ALA A 57 -5.61 -2.24 -5.49
N VAL A 58 -6.38 -1.17 -5.72
CA VAL A 58 -7.26 -0.57 -4.70
C VAL A 58 -8.36 -1.55 -4.28
N LYS A 59 -9.05 -2.19 -5.24
CA LYS A 59 -10.09 -3.20 -4.92
C LYS A 59 -9.53 -4.35 -4.09
N THR A 60 -8.35 -4.85 -4.46
CA THR A 60 -7.67 -5.93 -3.73
C THR A 60 -7.27 -5.47 -2.34
N ALA A 61 -6.73 -4.26 -2.20
CA ALA A 61 -6.39 -3.69 -0.90
C ALA A 61 -7.62 -3.54 0.01
N VAL A 62 -8.75 -3.07 -0.53
CA VAL A 62 -10.02 -2.94 0.19
C VAL A 62 -10.58 -4.30 0.61
N GLN A 63 -10.48 -5.32 -0.25
CA GLN A 63 -10.88 -6.69 0.10
C GLN A 63 -9.98 -7.33 1.16
N ASN A 64 -8.72 -6.89 1.26
CA ASN A 64 -7.76 -7.37 2.26
C ASN A 64 -7.82 -6.57 3.58
N ILE A 65 -8.79 -5.67 3.76
CA ILE A 65 -9.01 -5.01 5.05
C ILE A 65 -9.65 -6.03 5.99
N MET A 66 -8.91 -6.46 7.00
CA MET A 66 -9.43 -7.31 8.06
C MET A 66 -10.60 -6.61 8.77
N THR A 67 -11.68 -7.34 9.00
CA THR A 67 -12.78 -6.88 9.86
C THR A 67 -12.29 -6.65 11.29
N ALA A 68 -13.06 -5.92 12.10
CA ALA A 68 -12.71 -5.69 13.51
C ALA A 68 -12.54 -7.01 14.29
N GLU A 69 -13.36 -8.02 13.99
CA GLU A 69 -13.30 -9.32 14.67
C GLU A 69 -12.07 -10.13 14.23
N GLU A 70 -11.78 -10.20 12.93
CA GLU A 70 -10.56 -10.86 12.43
C GLU A 70 -9.30 -10.19 12.96
N ARG A 71 -9.30 -8.85 13.06
CA ARG A 71 -8.20 -8.09 13.66
C ARG A 71 -8.03 -8.44 15.13
N LYS A 72 -9.12 -8.56 15.89
CA LYS A 72 -9.09 -8.97 17.30
C LYS A 72 -8.47 -10.36 17.45
N VAL A 73 -8.91 -11.34 16.65
CA VAL A 73 -8.35 -12.70 16.64
C VAL A 73 -6.84 -12.67 16.36
N ARG A 74 -6.41 -11.91 15.35
CA ARG A 74 -4.98 -11.81 15.00
C ARG A 74 -4.16 -11.16 16.10
N LEU A 75 -4.65 -10.09 16.72
CA LEU A 75 -4.00 -9.42 17.84
C LEU A 75 -3.89 -10.33 19.06
N THR A 76 -4.91 -11.16 19.34
CA THR A 76 -4.84 -12.15 20.43
C THR A 76 -3.76 -13.19 20.20
N VAL A 77 -3.55 -13.64 18.96
CA VAL A 77 -2.43 -14.54 18.62
C VAL A 77 -1.10 -13.85 18.87
N LEU A 78 -0.91 -12.63 18.35
CA LEU A 78 0.34 -11.85 18.52
C LEU A 78 0.64 -11.53 19.99
N ALA A 79 -0.39 -11.28 20.81
CA ALA A 79 -0.24 -11.02 22.24
C ALA A 79 0.36 -12.24 22.97
N ASN A 80 0.03 -13.44 22.54
CA ASN A 80 0.43 -14.71 23.16
C ASN A 80 1.60 -15.41 22.44
N GLU A 81 2.17 -14.80 21.39
CA GLU A 81 3.23 -15.41 20.59
C GLU A 81 4.59 -15.38 21.31
N ASP A 82 5.27 -16.52 21.34
CA ASP A 82 6.64 -16.62 21.86
C ASP A 82 7.64 -16.08 20.84
N ASN A 83 7.95 -14.79 20.96
CA ASN A 83 8.85 -14.07 20.07
C ASN A 83 10.33 -14.28 20.43
N ALA A 84 10.80 -15.53 20.39
CA ALA A 84 12.20 -15.87 20.63
C ALA A 84 13.09 -15.42 19.46
N THR A 85 14.17 -14.71 19.77
CA THR A 85 15.20 -14.29 18.81
C THR A 85 16.57 -14.80 19.26
N GLN A 86 17.58 -14.70 18.38
CA GLN A 86 18.97 -15.06 18.70
C GLN A 86 19.55 -14.31 19.91
N TYR A 87 18.96 -13.16 20.30
CA TYR A 87 19.39 -12.33 21.42
C TYR A 87 18.39 -12.36 22.61
N GLY A 88 17.46 -13.32 22.62
CA GLY A 88 16.43 -13.45 23.65
C GLY A 88 15.02 -13.10 23.14
N TYR A 89 14.07 -12.84 24.05
CA TYR A 89 12.68 -12.62 23.69
C TYR A 89 12.38 -11.16 23.32
N GLN A 90 11.79 -10.94 22.14
CA GLN A 90 11.33 -9.62 21.71
C GLN A 90 9.86 -9.43 22.08
N ARG A 91 9.58 -8.75 23.20
CA ARG A 91 8.21 -8.53 23.70
C ARG A 91 7.47 -7.34 23.09
N ALA A 92 8.17 -6.50 22.33
CA ALA A 92 7.57 -5.29 21.75
C ALA A 92 6.30 -5.58 20.90
N PRO A 93 6.29 -6.61 20.02
CA PRO A 93 5.09 -6.97 19.27
C PRO A 93 3.91 -7.36 20.17
N ASN A 94 4.16 -8.17 21.21
CA ASN A 94 3.13 -8.58 22.17
C ASN A 94 2.54 -7.36 22.91
N ILE A 95 3.41 -6.47 23.40
CA ILE A 95 2.99 -5.27 24.14
C ILE A 95 2.13 -4.37 23.25
N SER A 96 2.54 -4.15 22.00
CA SER A 96 1.74 -3.37 21.04
C SER A 96 0.41 -4.04 20.71
N ALA A 97 0.37 -5.37 20.60
CA ALA A 97 -0.88 -6.10 20.35
C ALA A 97 -1.86 -5.98 21.53
N ILE A 98 -1.36 -6.11 22.77
CA ILE A 98 -2.17 -5.94 23.99
C ILE A 98 -2.69 -4.51 24.10
N ALA A 99 -1.85 -3.50 23.86
CA ALA A 99 -2.27 -2.10 23.91
C ALA A 99 -3.40 -1.81 22.91
N GLU A 100 -3.36 -2.41 21.72
CA GLU A 100 -4.42 -2.26 20.73
C GLU A 100 -5.70 -3.01 21.14
N LEU A 101 -5.59 -4.23 21.71
CA LEU A 101 -6.72 -4.96 22.27
C LEU A 101 -7.43 -4.17 23.38
N ASN A 102 -6.67 -3.52 24.27
CA ASN A 102 -7.23 -2.70 25.35
C ASN A 102 -8.03 -1.51 24.79
N LYS A 103 -7.49 -0.81 23.78
CA LYS A 103 -8.23 0.27 23.11
C LYS A 103 -9.50 -0.24 22.43
N MET A 104 -9.45 -1.41 21.79
CA MET A 104 -10.63 -2.04 21.18
C MET A 104 -11.68 -2.42 22.23
N ALA A 105 -11.28 -2.67 23.48
CA ALA A 105 -12.17 -2.91 24.62
C ALA A 105 -12.67 -1.62 25.31
N GLY A 106 -12.19 -0.45 24.89
CA GLY A 106 -12.56 0.85 25.47
C GLY A 106 -11.61 1.36 26.56
N ASP A 107 -10.51 0.67 26.85
CA ASP A 107 -9.48 1.13 27.78
C ASP A 107 -8.56 2.14 27.09
N TYR A 108 -8.93 3.41 27.16
CA TYR A 108 -8.15 4.53 26.67
C TYR A 108 -7.31 5.15 27.79
N ALA A 109 -6.22 5.81 27.41
CA ALA A 109 -5.44 6.59 28.36
C ALA A 109 -6.34 7.69 28.98
N PRO A 110 -6.22 7.96 30.30
CA PRO A 110 -7.03 8.95 30.97
C PRO A 110 -6.84 10.34 30.37
N GLU A 111 -7.90 11.14 30.38
CA GLU A 111 -7.84 12.53 29.94
C GLU A 111 -6.81 13.32 30.74
N LYS A 112 -5.97 14.09 30.05
CA LYS A 112 -5.01 14.99 30.67
C LYS A 112 -5.66 16.36 30.82
N HIS A 113 -5.96 16.75 32.05
CA HIS A 113 -6.35 18.13 32.35
C HIS A 113 -5.11 18.99 32.61
N ALA A 114 -4.96 20.07 31.84
CA ALA A 114 -3.96 21.09 32.13
C ALA A 114 -4.51 22.07 33.17
N VAL A 115 -3.80 22.24 34.28
CA VAL A 115 -4.11 23.28 35.26
C VAL A 115 -3.46 24.59 34.80
N LEU A 116 -4.26 25.50 34.24
CA LEU A 116 -3.81 26.80 33.72
C LEU A 116 -3.92 27.93 34.77
N GLY A 117 -3.65 27.63 36.04
CA GLY A 117 -3.77 28.58 37.14
C GLY A 117 -2.57 28.51 38.10
N ASN A 118 -2.47 29.50 38.98
CA ASN A 118 -1.46 29.52 40.03
C ASN A 118 -1.74 28.39 41.03
N ILE A 119 -0.77 27.49 41.24
CA ILE A 119 -0.83 26.48 42.30
C ILE A 119 -0.40 27.16 43.60
N VAL A 120 -1.30 27.28 44.57
CA VAL A 120 -0.98 27.74 45.93
C VAL A 120 -0.67 26.51 46.78
N ILE A 121 0.57 26.39 47.24
CA ILE A 121 0.99 25.35 48.19
C ILE A 121 1.05 26.00 49.57
N GLU A 122 0.17 25.58 50.47
CA GLU A 122 0.20 26.02 51.87
C GLU A 122 0.91 24.94 52.71
N VAL A 123 2.03 25.29 53.32
CA VAL A 123 2.80 24.41 54.20
C VAL A 123 2.52 24.81 55.65
N VAL A 124 1.83 23.95 56.38
CA VAL A 124 1.54 24.15 57.80
C VAL A 124 2.57 23.41 58.63
N TYR A 125 3.39 24.15 59.38
CA TYR A 125 4.27 23.58 60.39
C TYR A 125 3.49 23.43 61.70
N LYS A 126 3.51 22.23 62.29
CA LYS A 126 3.11 22.06 63.69
C LYS A 126 4.23 22.60 64.57
N GLY A 127 3.91 23.59 65.40
CA GLY A 127 4.78 24.03 66.49
C GLY A 127 4.73 23.03 67.64
N ASP A 128 5.90 22.79 68.26
CA ASP A 128 6.09 21.95 69.45
C ASP A 128 5.32 22.47 70.68
#